data_AF-A0A7C4PZ68-F1
#
_entry.id   AF-A0A7C4PZ68-F1
#
_cell.length_a   1.000
_cell.length_b   1.000
_cell.length_c   1.000
_cell.angle_alpha   90.00
_cell.angle_beta   90.00
_cell.angle_gamma   90.00
#
_symmetry.space_group_name_H-M   'P 1'
#
loop_
_entity.id
_entity.type
_entity.pdbx_description
1 polymer ?
#
loop_
_entity_poly.entity_id
_entity_poly.type
_entity_poly.pdbx_seq_one_letter_code
_entity_poly.pdbx_strand_id
1 'polypeptide(L)'
;MPTQRRIIRFPPGAPVFHDRPFDDNIRATVDGFARRGFCPSGWLEIENVDSRLFCLFHQNRPYLAGMADGEGFSWLPLCELVPKMRQIQEARCSLFACEAVQVLLMAVHFRHRPDLQASTRLLDLGHVLEVLRQDGQDAAMALERGGLRTLMFLQKGVPARLFFGEPRDDPGRGSIADRFLEFGFASGAPEGRVEVFHRLRMEPDPDAGKSLTQLELEAQPPPAVNCKVLLGDQVVLQRSFMPPAMFIGRDPTCELRLDNLSVSRRHARIGWERGRFNLQDLGSSNGTRVNGQPVEKKDIGLDDVIAVGKYTIRLAMPEAMLLPQATVMVSAAGPGGGQLFLVCEDQSLEIQNDLIIGRAEGVDLRLRGFGVKPIHVRLRNNGDGSVRLACIEKAFVRVDGARVRSTVLKPGQSFAIGRHSVALVDVPRYVSAPQA
;
A
#
# COMPACT_ATOMS: atom_id res chain seq x y z
N MET A 1 -30.17 -19.14 -18.76
CA MET A 1 -29.61 -18.29 -17.70
C MET A 1 -28.15 -18.66 -17.57
N PRO A 2 -27.18 -17.76 -17.79
CA PRO A 2 -25.79 -18.09 -17.51
C PRO A 2 -25.66 -18.32 -16.00
N THR A 3 -25.27 -19.53 -15.62
CA THR A 3 -25.01 -19.92 -14.24
C THR A 3 -23.88 -19.04 -13.72
N GLN A 4 -24.23 -18.02 -12.94
CA GLN A 4 -23.25 -17.18 -12.25
C GLN A 4 -22.40 -18.13 -11.39
N ARG A 5 -21.14 -18.36 -11.79
CA ARG A 5 -20.24 -19.23 -11.03
C ARG A 5 -20.08 -18.61 -9.65
N ARG A 6 -20.61 -19.29 -8.62
CA ARG A 6 -20.50 -18.83 -7.24
C ARG A 6 -19.02 -18.70 -6.87
N ILE A 7 -18.68 -17.58 -6.25
CA ILE A 7 -17.33 -17.35 -5.72
C ILE A 7 -17.02 -18.44 -4.70
N ILE A 8 -15.92 -19.14 -4.91
CA ILE A 8 -15.51 -20.26 -4.06
C ILE A 8 -15.06 -19.73 -2.70
N ARG A 9 -15.55 -20.36 -1.62
CA ARG A 9 -15.17 -20.10 -0.24
C ARG A 9 -14.27 -21.21 0.29
N PHE A 10 -13.20 -20.83 0.96
CA PHE A 10 -12.37 -21.75 1.73
C PHE A 10 -13.05 -22.15 3.05
N PRO A 11 -12.66 -23.29 3.66
CA PRO A 11 -13.07 -23.62 5.03
C PRO A 11 -12.84 -22.43 5.97
N PRO A 12 -13.82 -22.06 6.81
CA PRO A 12 -13.65 -20.96 7.75
C PRO A 12 -12.55 -21.29 8.78
N GLY A 13 -11.83 -20.27 9.22
CA GLY A 13 -10.96 -20.35 10.40
C GLY A 13 -11.70 -19.86 11.64
N ALA A 14 -11.01 -19.78 12.77
CA ALA A 14 -11.52 -19.12 13.96
C ALA A 14 -11.61 -17.60 13.69
N PRO A 15 -12.80 -16.97 13.71
CA PRO A 15 -12.92 -15.56 13.39
C PRO A 15 -12.28 -14.71 14.49
N VAL A 16 -11.30 -13.88 14.11
CA VAL A 16 -10.79 -12.77 14.94
C VAL A 16 -11.78 -11.61 14.87
N PHE A 17 -12.26 -11.32 13.66
CA PHE A 17 -13.49 -10.57 13.42
C PHE A 17 -14.12 -11.05 12.11
N HIS A 18 -15.43 -10.85 11.99
CA HIS A 18 -16.19 -11.29 10.83
C HIS A 18 -17.09 -10.17 10.31
N ASP A 19 -17.24 -10.14 8.99
CA ASP A 19 -18.24 -9.36 8.27
C ASP A 19 -18.26 -7.85 8.56
N ARG A 20 -17.09 -7.25 8.75
CA ARG A 20 -16.96 -5.80 8.99
C ARG A 20 -16.92 -5.01 7.69
N PRO A 21 -17.44 -3.78 7.65
CA PRO A 21 -17.20 -2.87 6.53
C PRO A 21 -15.69 -2.74 6.26
N PHE A 22 -15.29 -2.84 4.99
CA PHE A 22 -13.91 -2.60 4.61
C PHE A 22 -13.63 -1.09 4.60
N ASP A 23 -12.75 -0.64 5.48
CA ASP A 23 -12.32 0.76 5.59
C ASP A 23 -10.79 0.90 5.51
N ASP A 24 -10.31 2.15 5.49
CA ASP A 24 -8.87 2.43 5.42
C ASP A 24 -8.08 2.01 6.69
N ASN A 25 -8.76 1.79 7.82
CA ASN A 25 -8.12 1.44 9.09
C ASN A 25 -7.91 -0.06 9.28
N ILE A 26 -8.50 -0.90 8.43
CA ILE A 26 -8.38 -2.35 8.53
C ILE A 26 -6.92 -2.83 8.48
N ARG A 27 -6.06 -2.12 7.73
CA ARG A 27 -4.63 -2.42 7.61
C ARG A 27 -3.90 -2.24 8.94
N ALA A 28 -4.11 -1.08 9.59
CA ALA A 28 -3.55 -0.79 10.90
C ALA A 28 -4.08 -1.74 11.98
N THR A 29 -5.35 -2.14 11.85
CA THR A 29 -5.99 -3.13 12.74
C THR A 29 -5.32 -4.49 12.63
N VAL A 30 -5.13 -5.00 11.40
CA VAL A 30 -4.45 -6.27 11.14
C VAL A 30 -2.99 -6.25 11.61
N ASP A 31 -2.23 -5.19 11.30
CA ASP A 31 -0.85 -5.02 11.79
C ASP A 31 -0.81 -4.95 13.34
N GLY A 32 -1.85 -4.40 13.97
CA GLY A 32 -2.02 -4.36 15.42
C GLY A 32 -2.21 -5.76 16.03
N PHE A 33 -3.03 -6.61 15.40
CA PHE A 33 -3.21 -7.99 15.82
C PHE A 33 -1.93 -8.81 15.67
N ALA A 34 -1.23 -8.64 14.55
CA ALA A 34 0.05 -9.30 14.28
C ALA A 34 1.09 -8.98 15.37
N ARG A 35 1.25 -7.71 15.75
CA ARG A 35 2.19 -7.28 16.80
C ARG A 35 1.89 -7.87 18.18
N ARG A 36 0.63 -8.19 18.46
CA ARG A 36 0.18 -8.75 19.74
C ARG A 36 0.20 -10.28 19.76
N GLY A 37 0.55 -10.93 18.64
CA GLY A 37 0.61 -12.38 18.52
C GLY A 37 -0.75 -13.09 18.50
N PHE A 38 -1.84 -12.37 18.25
CA PHE A 38 -3.20 -12.94 18.28
C PHE A 38 -3.48 -13.90 17.11
N CYS A 39 -2.68 -13.88 16.04
CA CYS A 39 -2.93 -14.66 14.82
C CYS A 39 -1.60 -15.13 14.18
N PRO A 40 -0.97 -16.20 14.70
CA PRO A 40 0.29 -16.69 14.14
C PRO A 40 0.12 -17.16 12.70
N SER A 41 -1.00 -17.79 12.34
CA SER A 41 -1.36 -18.12 10.96
C SER A 41 -2.83 -17.80 10.74
N GLY A 42 -3.18 -17.34 9.55
CA GLY A 42 -4.53 -16.87 9.26
C GLY A 42 -4.66 -16.22 7.90
N TRP A 43 -5.77 -15.54 7.65
CA TRP A 43 -5.92 -14.69 6.48
C TRP A 43 -6.90 -13.56 6.70
N LEU A 44 -6.65 -12.46 6.01
CA LEU A 44 -7.59 -11.37 5.78
C LEU A 44 -8.30 -11.69 4.47
N GLU A 45 -9.62 -11.72 4.52
CA GLU A 45 -10.49 -11.83 3.35
C GLU A 45 -11.23 -10.51 3.17
N ILE A 46 -11.27 -10.03 1.93
CA ILE A 46 -12.05 -8.86 1.50
C ILE A 46 -12.95 -9.33 0.36
N GLU A 47 -14.25 -9.28 0.58
CA GLU A 47 -15.27 -9.77 -0.33
C GLU A 47 -16.09 -8.62 -0.90
N ASN A 48 -16.29 -8.64 -2.22
CA ASN A 48 -17.34 -7.87 -2.90
C ASN A 48 -18.26 -8.83 -3.69
N VAL A 49 -19.17 -8.29 -4.50
CA VAL A 49 -20.18 -9.07 -5.22
C VAL A 49 -19.58 -10.12 -6.17
N ASP A 50 -18.44 -9.81 -6.79
CA ASP A 50 -17.88 -10.60 -7.90
C ASP A 50 -16.56 -11.30 -7.57
N SER A 51 -15.91 -10.93 -6.46
CA SER A 51 -14.57 -11.41 -6.13
C SER A 51 -14.26 -11.41 -4.64
N ARG A 52 -13.27 -12.21 -4.27
CA ARG A 52 -12.61 -12.23 -2.98
C ARG A 52 -11.13 -11.99 -3.14
N LEU A 53 -10.60 -11.12 -2.30
CA LEU A 53 -9.18 -10.87 -2.15
C LEU A 53 -8.71 -11.48 -0.82
N PHE A 54 -7.60 -12.21 -0.87
CA PHE A 54 -7.00 -12.87 0.28
C PHE A 54 -5.60 -12.31 0.53
N CYS A 55 -5.30 -12.02 1.79
CA CYS A 55 -3.94 -11.86 2.29
C CYS A 55 -3.71 -12.93 3.36
N LEU A 56 -2.87 -13.91 3.05
CA LEU A 56 -2.52 -15.01 3.93
C LEU A 56 -1.37 -14.58 4.86
N PHE A 57 -1.48 -14.93 6.14
CA PHE A 57 -0.48 -14.68 7.16
C PHE A 57 0.16 -15.97 7.65
N HIS A 58 1.46 -15.94 7.86
CA HIS A 58 2.20 -16.97 8.58
C HIS A 58 3.24 -16.31 9.48
N GLN A 59 3.38 -16.83 10.70
CA GLN A 59 4.19 -16.24 11.77
C GLN A 59 3.89 -14.75 12.01
N ASN A 60 2.61 -14.38 12.03
CA ASN A 60 2.12 -13.00 12.18
C ASN A 60 2.58 -12.02 11.07
N ARG A 61 2.93 -12.51 9.88
CA ARG A 61 3.33 -11.64 8.76
C ARG A 61 2.66 -12.08 7.45
N PRO A 62 2.35 -11.14 6.55
CA PRO A 62 1.96 -11.46 5.18
C PRO A 62 2.93 -12.46 4.57
N TYR A 63 2.37 -13.54 4.04
CA TYR A 63 3.10 -14.64 3.42
C TYR A 63 2.82 -14.71 1.92
N LEU A 64 1.55 -14.58 1.53
CA LEU A 64 1.10 -14.68 0.16
C LEU A 64 -0.25 -13.97 0.01
N ALA A 65 -0.57 -13.45 -1.18
CA ALA A 65 -1.91 -12.97 -1.51
C ALA A 65 -2.46 -13.67 -2.75
N GLY A 66 -3.78 -13.62 -2.89
CA GLY A 66 -4.47 -14.24 -4.01
C GLY A 66 -5.89 -13.74 -4.14
N MET A 67 -6.49 -14.04 -5.29
CA MET A 67 -7.88 -13.70 -5.59
C MET A 67 -8.67 -14.95 -5.93
N ALA A 68 -9.96 -14.93 -5.58
CA ALA A 68 -10.94 -15.89 -6.06
C ALA A 68 -12.11 -15.15 -6.68
N ASP A 69 -12.49 -15.53 -7.90
CA ASP A 69 -13.62 -14.97 -8.64
C ASP A 69 -14.33 -16.07 -9.44
N GLY A 70 -15.20 -15.70 -10.38
CA GLY A 70 -15.92 -16.64 -11.26
C GLY A 70 -15.01 -17.49 -12.16
N GLU A 71 -13.76 -17.09 -12.39
CA GLU A 71 -12.80 -17.84 -13.22
C GLU A 71 -11.92 -18.81 -12.39
N GLY A 72 -11.89 -18.63 -11.07
CA GLY A 72 -11.18 -19.51 -10.15
C GLY A 72 -10.20 -18.75 -9.28
N PHE A 73 -9.03 -19.36 -9.01
CA PHE A 73 -8.01 -18.80 -8.14
C PHE A 73 -6.85 -18.23 -8.95
N SER A 74 -6.34 -17.08 -8.52
CA SER A 74 -5.14 -16.46 -9.10
C SER A 74 -4.21 -15.92 -8.00
N TRP A 75 -2.91 -16.02 -8.23
CA TRP A 75 -1.91 -15.38 -7.38
C TRP A 75 -1.91 -13.88 -7.59
N LEU A 76 -1.90 -13.13 -6.48
CA LEU A 76 -1.66 -11.70 -6.47
C LEU A 76 -0.34 -11.44 -5.74
N PRO A 77 0.67 -10.85 -6.40
CA PRO A 77 1.89 -10.44 -5.73
C PRO A 77 1.59 -9.51 -4.55
N LEU A 78 2.27 -9.66 -3.41
CA LEU A 78 1.99 -8.84 -2.23
C LEU A 78 2.20 -7.33 -2.47
N CYS A 79 3.10 -6.94 -3.36
CA CYS A 79 3.27 -5.53 -3.77
C CYS A 79 2.03 -4.95 -4.47
N GLU A 80 1.22 -5.78 -5.14
CA GLU A 80 -0.01 -5.41 -5.82
C GLU A 80 -1.25 -5.50 -4.90
N LEU A 81 -1.09 -6.04 -3.70
CA LEU A 81 -2.19 -6.19 -2.74
C LEU A 81 -2.83 -4.85 -2.39
N VAL A 82 -2.05 -3.86 -1.96
CA VAL A 82 -2.59 -2.56 -1.54
C VAL A 82 -3.18 -1.75 -2.71
N PRO A 83 -2.53 -1.68 -3.90
CA PRO A 83 -3.15 -1.12 -5.09
C PRO A 83 -4.50 -1.75 -5.40
N LYS A 84 -4.59 -3.08 -5.30
CA LYS A 84 -5.83 -3.81 -5.54
C LYS A 84 -6.90 -3.50 -4.49
N MET A 85 -6.52 -3.46 -3.20
CA MET A 85 -7.40 -3.08 -2.10
C MET A 85 -8.05 -1.70 -2.32
N ARG A 86 -7.32 -0.71 -2.84
CA ARG A 86 -7.84 0.64 -3.11
C ARG A 86 -8.88 0.68 -4.24
N GLN A 87 -8.89 -0.31 -5.12
CA GLN A 87 -9.85 -0.41 -6.23
C GLN A 87 -11.16 -1.09 -5.80
N ILE A 88 -11.18 -1.73 -4.64
CA ILE A 88 -12.35 -2.43 -4.13
C ILE A 88 -13.31 -1.42 -3.49
N GLN A 89 -14.54 -1.40 -3.99
CA GLN A 89 -15.65 -0.61 -3.44
C GLN A 89 -16.68 -1.53 -2.78
N GLU A 90 -17.41 -1.00 -1.80
CA GLU A 90 -18.54 -1.69 -1.13
C GLU A 90 -18.23 -3.10 -0.62
N ALA A 91 -17.02 -3.31 -0.09
CA ALA A 91 -16.58 -4.61 0.38
C ALA A 91 -16.80 -4.84 1.88
N ARG A 92 -16.88 -6.11 2.23
CA ARG A 92 -16.87 -6.61 3.61
C ARG A 92 -15.58 -7.37 3.84
N CYS A 93 -15.07 -7.32 5.06
CA CYS A 93 -13.82 -7.97 5.41
C CYS A 93 -13.94 -8.82 6.67
N SER A 94 -13.18 -9.90 6.68
CA SER A 94 -13.08 -10.83 7.81
C SER A 94 -11.61 -11.20 8.03
N LEU A 95 -11.24 -11.42 9.28
CA LEU A 95 -9.92 -11.90 9.66
C LEU A 95 -10.10 -13.20 10.42
N PHE A 96 -9.44 -14.24 9.92
CA PHE A 96 -9.50 -15.58 10.51
C PHE A 96 -8.12 -16.00 11.01
N ALA A 97 -8.10 -16.65 12.16
CA ALA A 97 -6.96 -17.39 12.68
C ALA A 97 -7.13 -18.88 12.38
N CYS A 98 -6.04 -19.57 12.04
CA CYS A 98 -6.09 -21.00 11.71
C CYS A 98 -4.75 -21.70 11.96
N GLU A 99 -4.73 -23.01 11.72
CA GLU A 99 -3.49 -23.80 11.67
C GLU A 99 -2.65 -23.42 10.45
N ALA A 100 -1.32 -23.47 10.57
CA ALA A 100 -0.40 -23.16 9.48
C ALA A 100 -0.61 -24.05 8.24
N VAL A 101 -1.02 -25.31 8.44
CA VAL A 101 -1.33 -26.21 7.34
C VAL A 101 -2.55 -25.76 6.54
N GLN A 102 -3.56 -25.13 7.15
CA GLN A 102 -4.70 -24.58 6.41
C GLN A 102 -4.27 -23.42 5.50
N VAL A 103 -3.37 -22.55 6.01
CA VAL A 103 -2.75 -21.49 5.20
C VAL A 103 -1.97 -22.08 4.02
N LEU A 104 -1.19 -23.13 4.24
CA LEU A 104 -0.46 -23.84 3.20
C LEU A 104 -1.43 -24.36 2.13
N LEU A 105 -2.49 -25.07 2.54
CA LEU A 105 -3.48 -25.63 1.61
C LEU A 105 -4.15 -24.53 0.80
N MET A 106 -4.52 -23.39 1.40
CA MET A 106 -5.06 -22.24 0.67
C MET A 106 -4.05 -21.67 -0.33
N ALA A 107 -2.79 -21.47 0.09
CA ALA A 107 -1.74 -20.92 -0.75
C ALA A 107 -1.48 -21.77 -2.01
N VAL A 108 -1.56 -23.11 -1.91
CA VAL A 108 -1.41 -24.03 -3.05
C VAL A 108 -2.40 -23.72 -4.16
N HIS A 109 -3.64 -23.35 -3.85
CA HIS A 109 -4.67 -23.03 -4.85
C HIS A 109 -4.36 -21.77 -5.64
N PHE A 110 -3.66 -20.81 -5.05
CA PHE A 110 -3.26 -19.58 -5.74
C PHE A 110 -2.02 -19.79 -6.62
N ARG A 111 -1.14 -20.74 -6.27
CA ARG A 111 0.18 -20.92 -6.90
C ARG A 111 0.25 -22.06 -7.89
N HIS A 112 -0.55 -23.10 -7.69
CA HIS A 112 -0.44 -24.34 -8.44
C HIS A 112 -1.76 -24.72 -9.07
N ARG A 113 -1.66 -25.31 -10.26
CA ARG A 113 -2.78 -26.02 -10.87
C ARG A 113 -2.89 -27.40 -10.21
N PRO A 114 -4.11 -27.93 -10.03
CA PRO A 114 -4.28 -29.30 -9.57
C PRO A 114 -3.66 -30.28 -10.57
N ASP A 115 -3.01 -31.33 -10.05
CA ASP A 115 -2.45 -32.40 -10.87
C ASP A 115 -3.56 -33.34 -11.37
N LEU A 116 -4.66 -33.42 -10.62
CA LEU A 116 -5.91 -34.09 -11.01
C LEU A 116 -7.10 -33.20 -10.70
N GLN A 117 -8.03 -33.06 -11.65
CA GLN A 117 -9.30 -32.38 -11.45
C GLN A 117 -10.42 -33.20 -12.11
N ALA A 118 -11.43 -33.62 -11.34
CA ALA A 118 -12.50 -34.46 -11.83
C ALA A 118 -13.83 -34.21 -11.09
N SER A 119 -14.93 -34.64 -11.69
CA SER A 119 -16.24 -34.67 -11.03
C SER A 119 -16.33 -35.84 -10.04
N THR A 120 -17.05 -35.65 -8.93
CA THR A 120 -17.38 -36.74 -7.98
C THR A 120 -18.25 -37.84 -8.59
N ARG A 121 -18.84 -37.64 -9.78
CA ARG A 121 -19.59 -38.68 -10.51
C ARG A 121 -18.68 -39.65 -11.28
N LEU A 122 -17.50 -39.20 -11.66
CA LEU A 122 -16.60 -39.93 -12.55
C LEU A 122 -15.41 -40.55 -11.80
N LEU A 123 -15.32 -40.30 -10.49
CA LEU A 123 -14.12 -40.61 -9.72
C LEU A 123 -14.48 -41.35 -8.43
N ASP A 124 -13.86 -42.50 -8.22
CA ASP A 124 -13.88 -43.22 -6.94
C ASP A 124 -12.84 -42.60 -6.00
N LEU A 125 -13.32 -41.83 -5.01
CA LEU A 125 -12.45 -41.18 -4.04
C LEU A 125 -11.72 -42.16 -3.13
N GLY A 126 -12.31 -43.33 -2.86
CA GLY A 126 -11.65 -44.38 -2.07
C GLY A 126 -10.43 -44.91 -2.82
N HIS A 127 -10.58 -45.16 -4.12
CA HIS A 127 -9.45 -45.56 -4.95
C HIS A 127 -8.37 -44.47 -5.05
N VAL A 128 -8.75 -43.19 -5.21
CA VAL A 128 -7.77 -42.08 -5.23
C VAL A 128 -6.99 -41.99 -3.92
N LEU A 129 -7.63 -42.17 -2.77
CA LEU A 129 -6.94 -42.19 -1.48
C LEU A 129 -5.96 -43.36 -1.37
N GLU A 130 -6.33 -44.53 -1.88
CA GLU A 130 -5.43 -45.68 -1.91
C GLU A 130 -4.21 -45.45 -2.79
N VAL A 131 -4.39 -44.84 -3.98
CA VAL A 131 -3.27 -44.45 -4.86
C VAL A 131 -2.34 -43.46 -4.18
N LEU A 132 -2.89 -42.42 -3.53
CA LEU A 132 -2.08 -41.43 -2.79
C LEU A 132 -1.33 -42.06 -1.61
N ARG A 133 -1.96 -43.02 -0.92
CA ARG A 133 -1.34 -43.79 0.16
C ARG A 133 -0.15 -44.61 -0.34
N GLN A 134 -0.26 -45.22 -1.52
CA GLN A 134 0.81 -45.98 -2.15
C GLN A 134 1.96 -45.11 -2.66
N ASP A 135 1.66 -43.92 -3.19
CA ASP A 135 2.66 -42.94 -3.63
C ASP A 135 3.51 -42.43 -2.45
N GLY A 136 2.91 -42.32 -1.26
CA GLY A 136 3.63 -42.03 -0.02
C GLY A 136 4.22 -40.61 0.06
N GLN A 137 3.79 -39.71 -0.82
CA GLN A 137 4.16 -38.29 -0.82
C GLN A 137 3.16 -37.44 -0.05
N ASP A 138 3.57 -36.25 0.37
CA ASP A 138 2.63 -35.27 0.90
C ASP A 138 1.70 -34.78 -0.23
N ALA A 139 0.41 -34.72 0.03
CA ALA A 139 -0.59 -34.30 -0.95
C ALA A 139 -1.71 -33.48 -0.31
N ALA A 140 -2.38 -32.68 -1.12
CA ALA A 140 -3.59 -31.97 -0.75
C ALA A 140 -4.74 -32.43 -1.63
N MET A 141 -5.90 -32.63 -1.01
CA MET A 141 -7.16 -32.85 -1.73
C MET A 141 -8.14 -31.73 -1.39
N ALA A 142 -8.85 -31.24 -2.39
CA ALA A 142 -9.94 -30.30 -2.22
C ALA A 142 -11.21 -30.86 -2.86
N LEU A 143 -12.32 -30.78 -2.13
CA LEU A 143 -13.64 -31.11 -2.62
C LEU A 143 -14.50 -29.86 -2.61
N GLU A 144 -14.87 -29.39 -3.79
CA GLU A 144 -15.71 -28.21 -4.01
C GLU A 144 -17.15 -28.62 -4.30
N ARG A 145 -18.10 -28.12 -3.51
CA ARG A 145 -19.54 -28.32 -3.69
C ARG A 145 -20.31 -27.05 -3.37
N GLY A 146 -21.14 -26.58 -4.30
CA GLY A 146 -22.00 -25.42 -4.09
C GLY A 146 -21.25 -24.11 -3.83
N GLY A 147 -19.97 -24.02 -4.25
CA GLY A 147 -19.08 -22.91 -3.93
C GLY A 147 -18.32 -23.03 -2.60
N LEU A 148 -18.48 -24.14 -1.87
CA LEU A 148 -17.79 -24.38 -0.60
C LEU A 148 -16.71 -25.45 -0.81
N ARG A 149 -15.50 -25.21 -0.29
CA ARG A 149 -14.41 -26.19 -0.34
C ARG A 149 -14.21 -26.86 1.00
N THR A 150 -14.08 -28.18 0.97
CA THR A 150 -13.50 -29.00 2.04
C THR A 150 -12.07 -29.33 1.64
N LEU A 151 -11.11 -29.11 2.55
CA LEU A 151 -9.69 -29.32 2.29
C LEU A 151 -9.14 -30.44 3.17
N MET A 152 -8.33 -31.32 2.59
CA MET A 152 -7.65 -32.39 3.30
C MET A 152 -6.16 -32.37 2.99
N PHE A 153 -5.34 -32.47 4.04
CA PHE A 153 -3.90 -32.66 3.92
C PHE A 153 -3.56 -34.12 4.20
N LEU A 154 -2.78 -34.71 3.30
CA LEU A 154 -2.20 -36.03 3.44
C LEU A 154 -0.70 -35.87 3.69
N GLN A 155 -0.23 -36.45 4.79
CA GLN A 155 1.19 -36.52 5.09
C GLN A 155 1.69 -37.91 4.73
N LYS A 156 2.67 -37.99 3.81
CA LYS A 156 3.19 -39.25 3.27
C LYS A 156 2.08 -40.20 2.83
N GLY A 157 1.11 -39.67 2.07
CA GLY A 157 -0.04 -40.42 1.57
C GLY A 157 -1.14 -40.72 2.58
N VAL A 158 -0.97 -40.37 3.87
CA VAL A 158 -1.94 -40.66 4.93
C VAL A 158 -2.72 -39.39 5.30
N PRO A 159 -4.07 -39.40 5.26
CA PRO A 159 -4.87 -38.27 5.72
C PRO A 159 -4.53 -37.83 7.15
N ALA A 160 -4.10 -36.58 7.31
CA ALA A 160 -3.55 -36.05 8.56
C ALA A 160 -4.34 -34.85 9.11
N ARG A 161 -4.96 -34.05 8.25
CA ARG A 161 -5.83 -32.91 8.62
C ARG A 161 -6.99 -32.77 7.64
N LEU A 162 -8.13 -32.30 8.15
CA LEU A 162 -9.35 -32.08 7.38
C LEU A 162 -10.04 -30.80 7.87
N PHE A 163 -10.42 -29.94 6.93
CA PHE A 163 -11.06 -28.66 7.16
C PHE A 163 -12.35 -28.60 6.35
N PHE A 164 -13.50 -28.52 7.01
CA PHE A 164 -14.81 -28.52 6.35
C PHE A 164 -15.20 -27.13 5.83
N GLY A 165 -15.79 -27.08 4.64
CA GLY A 165 -16.30 -25.84 4.04
C GLY A 165 -17.48 -25.22 4.80
N GLU A 166 -18.24 -26.03 5.55
CA GLU A 166 -19.34 -25.57 6.40
C GLU A 166 -19.06 -25.93 7.86
N PRO A 167 -19.45 -25.07 8.82
CA PRO A 167 -19.49 -25.45 10.23
C PRO A 167 -20.36 -26.70 10.38
N ARG A 168 -19.81 -27.74 11.00
CA ARG A 168 -20.54 -28.96 11.34
C ARG A 168 -20.41 -29.20 12.82
N ASP A 169 -21.53 -29.49 13.47
CA ASP A 169 -21.54 -30.16 14.76
C ASP A 169 -21.04 -31.59 14.51
N ASP A 170 -19.73 -31.81 14.63
CA ASP A 170 -19.10 -33.12 14.40
C ASP A 170 -19.13 -33.94 15.71
N PRO A 171 -19.95 -35.00 15.84
CA PRO A 171 -19.77 -35.97 16.91
C PRO A 171 -18.62 -36.96 16.63
N GLY A 172 -18.01 -36.91 15.44
CA GLY A 172 -16.73 -37.53 15.08
C GLY A 172 -16.65 -39.03 15.31
N ARG A 173 -17.35 -39.85 14.54
CA ARG A 173 -17.03 -41.29 14.43
C ARG A 173 -16.32 -41.55 13.11
N GLY A 174 -15.21 -42.30 13.14
CA GLY A 174 -14.46 -42.71 11.95
C GLY A 174 -13.14 -41.98 11.73
N SER A 175 -12.38 -42.43 10.73
CA SER A 175 -11.09 -41.84 10.36
C SER A 175 -11.27 -40.51 9.61
N ILE A 176 -10.17 -39.79 9.37
CA ILE A 176 -10.19 -38.58 8.53
C ILE A 176 -10.67 -38.90 7.10
N ALA A 177 -10.25 -40.05 6.56
CA ALA A 177 -10.67 -40.52 5.25
C ALA A 177 -12.17 -40.77 5.19
N ASP A 178 -12.72 -41.49 6.19
CA ASP A 178 -14.15 -41.81 6.24
C ASP A 178 -14.99 -40.54 6.23
N ARG A 179 -14.65 -39.56 7.09
CA ARG A 179 -15.36 -38.27 7.15
C ARG A 179 -15.26 -37.47 5.84
N PHE A 180 -14.14 -37.54 5.13
CA PHE A 180 -14.01 -36.91 3.82
C PHE A 180 -14.85 -37.61 2.75
N LEU A 181 -14.86 -38.94 2.75
CA LEU A 181 -15.66 -39.76 1.84
C LEU A 181 -17.17 -39.59 2.09
N GLU A 182 -17.59 -39.53 3.35
CA GLU A 182 -18.98 -39.22 3.73
C GLU A 182 -19.42 -37.88 3.14
N PHE A 183 -18.57 -36.85 3.18
CA PHE A 183 -18.86 -35.58 2.53
C PHE A 183 -18.90 -35.70 1.00
N GLY A 184 -18.00 -36.50 0.41
CA GLY A 184 -17.91 -36.77 -1.02
C GLY A 184 -19.06 -37.58 -1.61
N PHE A 185 -19.66 -38.48 -0.84
CA PHE A 185 -20.68 -39.41 -1.33
C PHE A 185 -21.99 -39.37 -0.54
N ALA A 186 -22.19 -38.34 0.29
CA ALA A 186 -23.45 -38.13 1.00
C ALA A 186 -24.65 -38.31 0.06
N SER A 187 -25.59 -39.16 0.46
CA SER A 187 -26.79 -39.45 -0.33
C SER A 187 -27.58 -38.16 -0.61
N GLY A 188 -27.93 -37.93 -1.87
CA GLY A 188 -28.63 -36.72 -2.31
C GLY A 188 -27.75 -35.46 -2.43
N ALA A 189 -26.45 -35.55 -2.17
CA ALA A 189 -25.56 -34.41 -2.34
C ALA A 189 -25.39 -34.03 -3.82
N PRO A 190 -25.28 -32.72 -4.13
CA PRO A 190 -25.04 -32.26 -5.50
C PRO A 190 -23.69 -32.75 -6.02
N GLU A 191 -23.57 -32.83 -7.35
CA GLU A 191 -22.29 -33.11 -8.00
C GLU A 191 -21.23 -32.11 -7.53
N GLY A 192 -20.07 -32.64 -7.12
CA GLY A 192 -18.93 -31.85 -6.69
C GLY A 192 -17.74 -32.01 -7.61
N ARG A 193 -16.71 -31.21 -7.35
CA ARG A 193 -15.43 -31.26 -8.03
C ARG A 193 -14.33 -31.62 -7.04
N VAL A 194 -13.47 -32.55 -7.45
CA VAL A 194 -12.33 -33.02 -6.66
C VAL A 194 -11.07 -32.55 -7.36
N GLU A 195 -10.16 -32.02 -6.56
CA GLU A 195 -8.83 -31.58 -6.98
C GLU A 195 -7.76 -32.22 -6.10
N VAL A 196 -6.66 -32.65 -6.71
CA VAL A 196 -5.51 -33.23 -6.01
C VAL A 196 -4.25 -32.46 -6.39
N PHE A 197 -3.41 -32.17 -5.39
CA PHE A 197 -2.16 -31.45 -5.53
C PHE A 197 -1.03 -32.22 -4.83
N HIS A 198 0.06 -32.52 -5.52
CA HIS A 198 1.29 -33.10 -4.98
C HIS A 198 2.36 -32.02 -4.78
N ARG A 199 2.30 -30.94 -5.57
CA ARG A 199 3.20 -29.79 -5.43
C ARG A 199 2.71 -28.87 -4.31
N LEU A 200 3.08 -29.21 -3.08
CA LEU A 200 2.75 -28.40 -1.89
C LEU A 200 3.83 -27.39 -1.52
N ARG A 201 5.08 -27.62 -1.95
CA ARG A 201 6.17 -26.68 -1.70
C ARG A 201 5.94 -25.39 -2.50
N MET A 202 6.09 -24.27 -1.80
CA MET A 202 5.94 -22.94 -2.37
C MET A 202 7.03 -22.05 -1.82
N GLU A 203 7.70 -21.33 -2.73
CA GLU A 203 8.48 -20.17 -2.33
C GLU A 203 7.53 -19.09 -1.81
N PRO A 204 7.87 -18.43 -0.69
CA PRO A 204 7.12 -17.27 -0.23
C PRO A 204 7.10 -16.19 -1.32
N ASP A 205 6.11 -15.30 -1.25
CA ASP A 205 6.10 -14.11 -2.07
C ASP A 205 7.39 -13.28 -1.82
N PRO A 206 8.00 -12.63 -2.84
CA PRO A 206 9.20 -11.81 -2.65
C PRO A 206 9.07 -10.71 -1.59
N ASP A 207 7.85 -10.26 -1.33
CA ASP A 207 7.52 -9.25 -0.33
C ASP A 207 6.95 -9.84 0.97
N ALA A 208 7.04 -11.17 1.14
CA ALA A 208 6.67 -11.85 2.36
C ALA A 208 7.47 -11.31 3.56
N GLY A 209 6.82 -11.26 4.71
CA GLY A 209 7.42 -10.73 5.94
C GLY A 209 7.28 -9.22 6.12
N LYS A 210 6.85 -8.48 5.10
CA LYS A 210 6.53 -7.04 5.20
C LYS A 210 5.16 -6.85 5.86
N SER A 211 5.01 -5.83 6.71
CA SER A 211 3.69 -5.43 7.24
C SER A 211 2.79 -4.84 6.15
N LEU A 212 1.47 -4.84 6.35
CA LEU A 212 0.55 -4.19 5.40
C LEU A 212 0.83 -2.69 5.28
N THR A 213 1.20 -2.04 6.39
CA THR A 213 1.64 -0.62 6.39
C THR A 213 2.88 -0.40 5.51
N GLN A 214 3.83 -1.34 5.51
CA GLN A 214 5.02 -1.25 4.66
C GLN A 214 4.67 -1.46 3.19
N LEU A 215 3.82 -2.43 2.87
CA LEU A 215 3.33 -2.61 1.50
C LEU A 215 2.58 -1.38 1.00
N GLU A 216 1.78 -0.73 1.84
CA GLU A 216 1.06 0.50 1.51
C GLU A 216 2.00 1.68 1.24
N LEU A 217 3.06 1.79 2.04
CA LEU A 217 4.11 2.78 1.85
C LEU A 217 4.78 2.59 0.48
N GLU A 218 5.10 1.34 0.14
CA GLU A 218 5.83 0.99 -1.06
C GLU A 218 4.96 1.06 -2.33
N ALA A 219 3.66 0.79 -2.20
CA ALA A 219 2.66 0.81 -3.26
C ALA A 219 2.07 2.20 -3.55
N GLN A 220 2.78 3.25 -3.15
CA GLN A 220 2.35 4.61 -3.47
C GLN A 220 2.65 4.92 -4.92
N PRO A 221 1.70 5.57 -5.62
CA PRO A 221 2.01 6.09 -6.92
C PRO A 221 3.14 7.12 -6.77
N PRO A 222 4.07 7.19 -7.73
CA PRO A 222 5.06 8.25 -7.78
C PRO A 222 4.36 9.60 -7.73
N PRO A 223 4.83 10.52 -6.88
CA PRO A 223 4.33 11.88 -6.92
C PRO A 223 4.70 12.49 -8.27
N ALA A 224 3.80 13.27 -8.84
CA ALA A 224 4.15 14.13 -9.95
C ALA A 224 5.25 15.09 -9.48
N VAL A 225 6.42 15.04 -10.12
CA VAL A 225 7.56 15.91 -9.84
C VAL A 225 8.15 16.40 -11.15
N ASN A 226 8.76 17.58 -11.12
CA ASN A 226 9.57 18.12 -12.19
C ASN A 226 11.05 17.88 -11.89
N CYS A 227 11.78 17.37 -12.87
CA CYS A 227 13.23 17.39 -12.91
C CYS A 227 13.69 18.73 -13.50
N LYS A 228 14.25 19.60 -12.65
CA LYS A 228 14.89 20.86 -13.05
C LYS A 228 16.38 20.61 -13.24
N VAL A 229 16.91 20.95 -14.41
CA VAL A 229 18.34 20.89 -14.74
C VAL A 229 18.89 22.30 -14.72
N LEU A 230 20.00 22.47 -14.00
CA LEU A 230 20.67 23.73 -13.79
C LEU A 230 22.09 23.69 -14.34
N LEU A 231 22.53 24.82 -14.86
CA LEU A 231 23.93 25.11 -15.18
C LEU A 231 24.32 26.36 -14.38
N GLY A 232 25.13 26.19 -13.33
CA GLY A 232 25.22 27.20 -12.27
C GLY A 232 23.86 27.35 -11.58
N ASP A 233 23.36 28.58 -11.48
CA ASP A 233 22.08 28.89 -10.86
C ASP A 233 20.91 29.00 -11.86
N GLN A 234 21.18 28.90 -13.16
CA GLN A 234 20.17 29.02 -14.21
C GLN A 234 19.54 27.67 -14.54
N VAL A 235 18.20 27.62 -14.55
CA VAL A 235 17.45 26.47 -15.05
C VAL A 235 17.53 26.45 -16.58
N VAL A 236 18.17 25.42 -17.14
CA VAL A 236 18.38 25.26 -18.59
C VAL A 236 17.41 24.26 -19.22
N LEU A 237 16.84 23.36 -18.42
CA LEU A 237 15.87 22.36 -18.87
C LEU A 237 14.94 21.98 -17.72
N GLN A 238 13.67 21.78 -18.02
CA GLN A 238 12.70 21.21 -17.08
C GLN A 238 11.86 20.14 -17.78
N ARG A 239 11.65 19.01 -17.11
CA ARG A 239 10.80 17.90 -17.57
C ARG A 239 10.02 17.30 -16.42
N SER A 240 8.77 16.94 -16.65
CA SER A 240 7.98 16.14 -15.68
C SER A 240 8.54 14.73 -15.62
N PHE A 241 8.70 14.19 -14.41
CA PHE A 241 9.03 12.79 -14.20
C PHE A 241 7.87 11.90 -14.63
N MET A 242 8.15 10.96 -15.53
CA MET A 242 7.20 9.96 -15.98
C MET A 242 7.56 8.59 -15.39
N PRO A 243 6.66 7.93 -14.65
CA PRO A 243 6.88 6.60 -14.12
C PRO A 243 7.01 5.52 -15.20
N PRO A 244 7.65 4.38 -14.89
CA PRO A 244 8.34 4.06 -13.64
C PRO A 244 9.78 4.63 -13.58
N ALA A 245 10.26 5.26 -14.64
CA ALA A 245 11.63 5.75 -14.73
C ALA A 245 11.84 6.83 -15.79
N MET A 246 12.89 7.62 -15.59
CA MET A 246 13.41 8.62 -16.51
C MET A 246 14.91 8.39 -16.70
N PHE A 247 15.36 8.28 -17.95
CA PHE A 247 16.78 8.18 -18.30
C PHE A 247 17.40 9.56 -18.53
N ILE A 248 18.63 9.69 -18.08
CA ILE A 248 19.46 10.88 -18.18
C ILE A 248 20.68 10.53 -19.02
N GLY A 249 20.97 11.33 -20.04
CA GLY A 249 22.12 11.09 -20.90
C GLY A 249 22.18 12.02 -22.08
N ARG A 250 23.27 11.97 -22.85
CA ARG A 250 23.37 12.76 -24.09
C ARG A 250 22.64 12.14 -25.28
N ASP A 251 22.28 10.86 -25.19
CA ASP A 251 21.59 10.15 -26.26
C ASP A 251 20.17 10.73 -26.48
N PRO A 252 19.72 10.91 -27.74
CA PRO A 252 18.38 11.41 -28.03
C PRO A 252 17.23 10.55 -27.48
N THR A 253 17.48 9.28 -27.17
CA THR A 253 16.48 8.37 -26.56
C THR A 253 16.25 8.63 -25.07
N CYS A 254 17.11 9.40 -24.39
CA CYS A 254 16.91 9.75 -22.99
C CYS A 254 15.85 10.84 -22.82
N GLU A 255 14.90 10.63 -21.92
CA GLU A 255 13.84 11.61 -21.63
C GLU A 255 14.41 12.93 -21.08
N LEU A 256 15.48 12.84 -20.29
CA LEU A 256 16.28 13.99 -19.85
C LEU A 256 17.59 14.06 -20.65
N ARG A 257 17.47 14.47 -21.91
CA ARG A 257 18.61 14.65 -22.81
C ARG A 257 19.48 15.85 -22.39
N LEU A 258 20.74 15.57 -22.08
CA LEU A 258 21.78 16.57 -21.79
C LEU A 258 22.86 16.46 -22.86
N ASP A 259 22.74 17.24 -23.92
CA ASP A 259 23.66 17.16 -25.07
C ASP A 259 25.03 17.78 -24.75
N ASN A 260 25.88 17.00 -24.11
CA ASN A 260 27.22 17.40 -23.72
C ASN A 260 28.18 16.21 -23.65
N LEU A 261 29.42 16.41 -24.09
CA LEU A 261 30.46 15.36 -24.07
C LEU A 261 30.82 14.86 -22.67
N SER A 262 30.62 15.68 -21.62
CA SER A 262 30.82 15.26 -20.23
C SER A 262 29.73 14.31 -19.71
N VAL A 263 28.68 14.07 -20.50
CA VAL A 263 27.56 13.18 -20.15
C VAL A 263 27.61 11.95 -21.06
N SER A 264 27.67 10.75 -20.48
CA SER A 264 27.56 9.50 -21.23
C SER A 264 26.22 9.37 -21.98
N ARG A 265 26.17 8.52 -23.02
CA ARG A 265 24.97 8.31 -23.85
C ARG A 265 23.74 7.97 -23.00
N ARG A 266 23.87 6.95 -22.14
CA ARG A 266 22.96 6.66 -21.03
C ARG A 266 23.80 6.79 -19.77
N HIS A 267 23.61 7.87 -19.03
CA HIS A 267 24.46 8.24 -17.90
C HIS A 267 23.89 7.72 -16.59
N ALA A 268 22.62 8.04 -16.33
CA ALA A 268 21.94 7.66 -15.11
C ALA A 268 20.45 7.41 -15.39
N ARG A 269 19.78 6.79 -14.42
CA ARG A 269 18.32 6.60 -14.39
C ARG A 269 17.80 7.10 -13.06
N ILE A 270 16.73 7.90 -13.10
CA ILE A 270 15.88 8.16 -11.94
C ILE A 270 14.71 7.18 -12.03
N GLY A 271 14.47 6.39 -11.00
CA GLY A 271 13.34 5.46 -10.90
C GLY A 271 12.41 5.79 -9.73
N TRP A 272 11.21 5.22 -9.73
CA TRP A 272 10.35 5.16 -8.56
C TRP A 272 10.10 3.70 -8.19
N GLU A 273 10.63 3.28 -7.05
CA GLU A 273 10.51 1.91 -6.55
C GLU A 273 10.30 1.95 -5.04
N ARG A 274 9.44 1.07 -4.51
CA ARG A 274 9.19 0.93 -3.06
C ARG A 274 8.87 2.27 -2.37
N GLY A 275 8.04 3.09 -3.00
CA GLY A 275 7.58 4.37 -2.46
C GLY A 275 8.65 5.47 -2.38
N ARG A 276 9.77 5.32 -3.10
CA ARG A 276 10.89 6.28 -3.10
C ARG A 276 11.44 6.50 -4.50
N PHE A 277 11.96 7.70 -4.73
CA PHE A 277 12.82 7.92 -5.89
C PHE A 277 14.17 7.25 -5.64
N ASN A 278 14.70 6.59 -6.66
CA ASN A 278 16.06 6.11 -6.66
C ASN A 278 16.83 6.68 -7.86
N LEU A 279 18.12 6.83 -7.69
CA LEU A 279 19.06 7.21 -8.73
C LEU A 279 20.04 6.05 -8.92
N GLN A 280 20.28 5.70 -10.18
CA GLN A 280 21.27 4.69 -10.55
C GLN A 280 22.18 5.24 -11.65
N ASP A 281 23.49 5.21 -11.42
CA ASP A 281 24.50 5.42 -12.46
C ASP A 281 24.58 4.18 -13.35
N LEU A 282 24.66 4.37 -14.67
CA LEU A 282 24.63 3.29 -15.67
C LEU A 282 26.02 2.97 -16.24
N GLY A 283 27.07 3.14 -15.43
CA GLY A 283 28.46 2.98 -15.87
C GLY A 283 28.96 4.21 -16.63
N SER A 284 28.61 5.39 -16.15
CA SER A 284 28.98 6.64 -16.79
C SER A 284 30.48 6.93 -16.65
N SER A 285 31.04 7.65 -17.62
CA SER A 285 32.49 7.91 -17.68
C SER A 285 32.97 8.87 -16.60
N ASN A 286 32.10 9.80 -16.18
CA ASN A 286 32.42 10.83 -15.18
C ASN A 286 31.76 10.58 -13.82
N GLY A 287 30.97 9.52 -13.71
CA GLY A 287 30.20 9.19 -12.51
C GLY A 287 29.02 10.13 -12.25
N THR A 288 28.10 9.66 -11.42
CA THR A 288 26.99 10.44 -10.87
C THR A 288 27.27 10.77 -9.41
N ARG A 289 26.95 11.99 -8.97
CA ARG A 289 27.07 12.38 -7.55
C ARG A 289 25.75 12.83 -6.97
N VAL A 290 25.53 12.56 -5.68
CA VAL A 290 24.40 13.07 -4.90
C VAL A 290 24.94 13.78 -3.67
N ASN A 291 24.64 15.07 -3.55
CA ASN A 291 25.15 15.95 -2.49
C ASN A 291 26.69 15.90 -2.40
N GLY A 292 27.37 15.94 -3.54
CA GLY A 292 28.82 15.93 -3.67
C GLY A 292 29.49 14.54 -3.62
N GLN A 293 28.78 13.51 -3.14
CA GLN A 293 29.32 12.16 -3.00
C GLN A 293 29.02 11.29 -4.24
N PRO A 294 30.01 10.55 -4.79
CA PRO A 294 29.77 9.64 -5.90
C PRO A 294 28.86 8.47 -5.49
N VAL A 295 27.99 8.04 -6.40
CA VAL A 295 27.03 6.95 -6.14
C VAL A 295 26.87 6.05 -7.36
N GLU A 296 26.71 4.75 -7.11
CA GLU A 296 26.25 3.79 -8.13
C GLU A 296 24.73 3.62 -8.08
N LYS A 297 24.15 3.48 -6.88
CA LYS A 297 22.71 3.47 -6.64
C LYS A 297 22.40 4.13 -5.31
N LYS A 298 21.38 5.01 -5.26
CA LYS A 298 20.97 5.72 -4.04
C LYS A 298 19.51 6.12 -4.07
N ASP A 299 18.81 5.97 -2.94
CA ASP A 299 17.50 6.60 -2.73
C ASP A 299 17.66 8.12 -2.62
N ILE A 300 16.86 8.87 -3.37
CA ILE A 300 16.91 10.33 -3.43
C ILE A 300 15.58 10.96 -3.02
N GLY A 301 15.66 12.14 -2.43
CA GLY A 301 14.51 12.98 -2.08
C GLY A 301 14.48 14.27 -2.89
N LEU A 302 13.42 15.06 -2.68
CA LEU A 302 13.24 16.37 -3.35
C LEU A 302 14.31 17.41 -2.98
N ASP A 303 15.02 17.21 -1.88
CA ASP A 303 16.06 18.13 -1.42
C ASP A 303 17.46 17.74 -1.90
N ASP A 304 17.62 16.57 -2.52
CA ASP A 304 18.92 16.10 -2.97
C ASP A 304 19.36 16.83 -4.24
N VAL A 305 20.66 17.08 -4.30
CA VAL A 305 21.34 17.73 -5.41
C VAL A 305 22.09 16.67 -6.17
N ILE A 306 21.66 16.40 -7.41
CA ILE A 306 22.25 15.38 -8.27
C ILE A 306 23.19 16.09 -9.25
N ALA A 307 24.44 15.65 -9.35
CA ALA A 307 25.39 16.20 -10.32
C ALA A 307 25.75 15.16 -11.38
N VAL A 308 25.66 15.59 -12.64
CA VAL A 308 25.95 14.80 -13.85
C VAL A 308 26.79 15.68 -14.78
N GLY A 309 28.08 15.39 -14.88
CA GLY A 309 29.03 16.28 -15.58
C GLY A 309 29.01 17.69 -14.98
N LYS A 310 28.75 18.70 -15.81
CA LYS A 310 28.60 20.11 -15.39
C LYS A 310 27.19 20.50 -14.94
N TYR A 311 26.21 19.60 -15.05
CA TYR A 311 24.81 19.88 -14.76
C TYR A 311 24.45 19.49 -13.34
N THR A 312 23.59 20.28 -12.73
CA THR A 312 22.93 19.96 -11.47
C THR A 312 21.46 19.65 -11.75
N ILE A 313 20.92 18.58 -11.18
CA ILE A 313 19.53 18.16 -11.34
C ILE A 313 18.88 18.17 -9.96
N ARG A 314 17.68 18.73 -9.88
CA ARG A 314 16.86 18.78 -8.67
C ARG A 314 15.44 18.35 -8.98
N LEU A 315 14.84 17.56 -8.09
CA LEU A 315 13.42 17.23 -8.14
C LEU A 315 12.63 18.32 -7.43
N ALA A 316 11.52 18.76 -8.03
CA ALA A 316 10.63 19.77 -7.46
C ALA A 316 9.16 19.35 -7.66
N MET A 317 8.26 19.79 -6.79
CA MET A 317 6.83 19.62 -7.05
C MET A 317 6.39 20.55 -8.21
N PRO A 318 5.40 20.15 -9.01
CA PRO A 318 4.77 21.04 -9.99
C PRO A 318 4.18 22.26 -9.30
N GLU A 319 4.34 23.46 -9.87
CA GLU A 319 3.83 24.71 -9.30
C GLU A 319 2.31 24.70 -9.08
N ALA A 320 1.55 24.05 -9.96
CA ALA A 320 0.10 23.89 -9.80
C ALA A 320 -0.29 23.08 -8.55
N MET A 321 0.58 22.20 -8.06
CA MET A 321 0.37 21.46 -6.79
C MET A 321 0.78 22.27 -5.56
N LEU A 322 1.44 23.41 -5.74
CA LEU A 322 1.87 24.34 -4.69
C LEU A 322 0.91 25.54 -4.55
N LEU A 323 -0.23 25.55 -5.25
CA LEU A 323 -1.29 26.50 -4.93
C LEU A 323 -1.71 26.31 -3.46
N PRO A 324 -2.00 27.40 -2.71
CA PRO A 324 -2.36 27.30 -1.30
C PRO A 324 -3.56 26.37 -1.13
N GLN A 325 -3.38 25.30 -0.35
CA GLN A 325 -4.47 24.40 0.03
C GLN A 325 -5.22 24.91 1.26
N ALA A 326 -4.57 25.80 2.01
CA ALA A 326 -5.13 26.51 3.13
C ALA A 326 -4.54 27.92 3.18
N THR A 327 -5.33 28.85 3.67
CA THR A 327 -4.95 30.24 3.88
C THR A 327 -5.02 30.52 5.38
N VAL A 328 -3.92 30.98 5.96
CA VAL A 328 -3.88 31.50 7.32
C VAL A 328 -4.06 33.01 7.24
N MET A 329 -5.17 33.51 7.76
CA MET A 329 -5.38 34.94 7.91
C MET A 329 -4.84 35.38 9.27
N VAL A 330 -4.15 36.51 9.29
CA VAL A 330 -3.56 37.09 10.50
C VAL A 330 -4.15 38.46 10.71
N SER A 331 -4.67 38.70 11.90
CA SER A 331 -5.08 40.05 12.31
C SER A 331 -3.95 40.70 13.12
N ALA A 332 -3.54 41.90 12.71
CA ALA A 332 -2.79 42.81 13.59
C ALA A 332 -3.72 43.31 14.70
N ALA A 333 -3.23 43.31 15.95
CA ALA A 333 -4.03 43.35 17.18
C ALA A 333 -5.24 44.32 17.20
N GLY A 334 -6.41 43.79 17.60
CA GLY A 334 -7.52 44.53 18.24
C GLY A 334 -7.47 44.38 19.78
N PRO A 335 -8.50 44.82 20.53
CA PRO A 335 -8.51 44.89 22.01
C PRO A 335 -8.28 43.57 22.80
N GLY A 336 -7.96 42.46 22.14
CA GLY A 336 -7.68 41.15 22.74
C GLY A 336 -6.38 40.48 22.28
N GLY A 337 -5.47 41.19 21.60
CA GLY A 337 -4.28 40.59 20.98
C GLY A 337 -4.58 40.05 19.57
N GLY A 338 -3.57 39.96 18.71
CA GLY A 338 -3.75 39.52 17.32
C GLY A 338 -4.26 38.06 17.23
N GLN A 339 -5.15 37.78 16.28
CA GLN A 339 -5.77 36.46 16.09
C GLN A 339 -5.25 35.76 14.82
N LEU A 340 -5.32 34.43 14.81
CA LEU A 340 -5.11 33.61 13.61
C LEU A 340 -6.43 32.97 13.19
N PHE A 341 -6.71 33.02 11.90
CA PHE A 341 -7.81 32.27 11.30
C PHE A 341 -7.25 31.30 10.28
N LEU A 342 -7.68 30.05 10.35
CA LEU A 342 -7.41 29.06 9.32
C LEU A 342 -8.61 29.00 8.38
N VAL A 343 -8.37 29.26 7.09
CA VAL A 343 -9.37 29.12 6.03
C VAL A 343 -8.98 27.94 5.14
N CYS A 344 -9.88 26.96 5.05
CA CYS A 344 -9.74 25.80 4.17
C CYS A 344 -11.04 25.64 3.39
N GLU A 345 -10.96 25.66 2.06
CA GLU A 345 -12.13 25.59 1.18
C GLU A 345 -13.16 26.67 1.58
N ASP A 346 -14.24 26.27 2.26
CA ASP A 346 -15.35 27.15 2.67
C ASP A 346 -15.48 27.34 4.20
N GLN A 347 -14.52 26.84 5.00
CA GLN A 347 -14.58 26.92 6.46
C GLN A 347 -13.49 27.85 7.01
N SER A 348 -13.87 28.71 7.95
CA SER A 348 -12.94 29.50 8.76
C SER A 348 -12.97 29.02 10.21
N LEU A 349 -11.78 28.78 10.77
CA LEU A 349 -11.60 28.42 12.17
C LEU A 349 -10.75 29.48 12.86
N GLU A 350 -11.28 30.09 13.91
CA GLU A 350 -10.51 30.97 14.78
C GLU A 350 -9.60 30.14 15.70
N ILE A 351 -8.32 30.50 15.74
CA ILE A 351 -7.31 29.82 16.54
C ILE A 351 -6.93 30.72 17.70
N GLN A 352 -7.23 30.25 18.92
CA GLN A 352 -7.04 31.03 20.14
C GLN A 352 -5.56 31.17 20.56
N ASN A 353 -4.71 30.22 20.17
CA ASN A 353 -3.30 30.15 20.58
C ASN A 353 -2.38 29.97 19.37
N ASP A 354 -1.55 28.93 19.39
CA ASP A 354 -0.70 28.57 18.28
C ASP A 354 -1.45 27.66 17.32
N LEU A 355 -1.41 27.96 16.02
CA LEU A 355 -1.89 27.04 14.99
C LEU A 355 -0.87 25.92 14.77
N ILE A 356 -1.31 24.69 14.99
CA ILE A 356 -0.54 23.46 14.84
C ILE A 356 -0.91 22.77 13.53
N ILE A 357 0.10 22.54 12.69
CA ILE A 357 -0.07 21.85 11.41
C ILE A 357 0.67 20.52 11.46
N GLY A 358 0.02 19.43 11.05
CA GLY A 358 0.60 18.09 11.09
C GLY A 358 -0.29 17.03 10.43
N ARG A 359 0.08 15.75 10.56
CA ARG A 359 -0.75 14.62 10.07
C ARG A 359 -1.56 13.91 11.17
N ALA A 360 -1.24 14.16 12.44
CA ALA A 360 -1.90 13.53 13.58
C ALA A 360 -3.37 14.00 13.71
N GLU A 361 -4.16 13.25 14.47
CA GLU A 361 -5.48 13.72 14.90
C GLU A 361 -5.34 14.74 16.02
N GLY A 362 -6.23 15.74 16.03
CA GLY A 362 -6.23 16.82 17.01
C GLY A 362 -5.30 18.01 16.70
N VAL A 363 -4.67 18.06 15.52
CA VAL A 363 -3.99 19.27 15.02
C VAL A 363 -5.00 20.20 14.33
N ASP A 364 -4.73 21.51 14.31
CA ASP A 364 -5.65 22.51 13.74
C ASP A 364 -5.75 22.39 12.21
N LEU A 365 -4.62 22.20 11.52
CA LEU A 365 -4.59 21.89 10.09
C LEU A 365 -4.00 20.51 9.85
N ARG A 366 -4.86 19.56 9.47
CA ARG A 366 -4.44 18.19 9.16
C ARG A 366 -4.06 18.05 7.69
N LEU A 367 -2.78 17.83 7.43
CA LEU A 367 -2.24 17.60 6.09
C LEU A 367 -1.92 16.12 5.86
N ARG A 368 -2.41 15.56 4.74
CA ARG A 368 -2.19 14.16 4.36
C ARG A 368 -1.10 14.02 3.28
N GLY A 369 -0.03 13.30 3.57
CA GLY A 369 0.96 12.92 2.56
C GLY A 369 2.37 12.69 3.10
N PHE A 370 3.29 12.38 2.17
CA PHE A 370 4.69 12.12 2.46
C PHE A 370 5.42 13.38 2.91
N GLY A 371 6.27 13.22 3.91
CA GLY A 371 7.06 14.32 4.47
C GLY A 371 6.34 15.17 5.54
N VAL A 372 5.06 14.94 5.82
CA VAL A 372 4.36 15.61 6.93
C VAL A 372 4.58 14.82 8.23
N LYS A 373 5.09 15.46 9.29
CA LYS A 373 5.30 14.84 10.60
C LYS A 373 3.98 14.83 11.40
N PRO A 374 3.81 13.93 12.40
CA PRO A 374 2.62 13.91 13.26
C PRO A 374 2.22 15.31 13.73
N ILE A 375 3.19 16.03 14.27
CA ILE A 375 3.14 17.48 14.47
C ILE A 375 4.33 18.07 13.69
N HIS A 376 4.06 18.94 12.73
CA HIS A 376 5.09 19.41 11.79
C HIS A 376 5.60 20.80 12.16
N VAL A 377 4.68 21.76 12.27
CA VAL A 377 5.03 23.16 12.48
C VAL A 377 3.98 23.83 13.37
N ARG A 378 4.44 24.82 14.11
CA ARG A 378 3.65 25.70 14.96
C ARG A 378 3.75 27.11 14.42
N LEU A 379 2.60 27.76 14.27
CA LEU A 379 2.48 29.17 13.89
C LEU A 379 1.96 29.97 15.08
N ARG A 380 2.64 31.06 15.43
CA ARG A 380 2.24 31.98 16.50
C ARG A 380 2.11 33.38 15.95
N ASN A 381 0.99 34.05 16.21
CA ASN A 381 0.84 35.48 15.90
C ASN A 381 1.76 36.31 16.80
N ASN A 382 2.53 37.23 16.22
CA ASN A 382 3.41 38.13 16.96
C ASN A 382 2.70 39.40 17.47
N GLY A 383 1.44 39.63 17.06
CA GLY A 383 0.62 40.79 17.42
C GLY A 383 0.80 41.99 16.49
N ASP A 384 1.82 41.98 15.62
CA ASP A 384 2.16 43.03 14.65
C ASP A 384 1.69 42.70 13.21
N GLY A 385 0.81 41.71 13.06
CA GLY A 385 0.38 41.19 11.76
C GLY A 385 1.34 40.17 11.15
N SER A 386 2.48 39.88 11.77
CA SER A 386 3.39 38.81 11.36
C SER A 386 3.18 37.53 12.17
N VAL A 387 3.64 36.41 11.61
CA VAL A 387 3.56 35.09 12.23
C VAL A 387 4.93 34.46 12.38
N ARG A 388 5.26 34.06 13.60
CA ARG A 388 6.42 33.23 13.86
C ARG A 388 6.11 31.78 13.52
N LEU A 389 6.85 31.25 12.56
CA LEU A 389 6.85 29.84 12.18
C LEU A 389 7.97 29.11 12.92
N ALA A 390 7.65 27.99 13.57
CA ALA A 390 8.63 27.12 14.23
C ALA A 390 8.34 25.63 13.97
N CYS A 391 9.27 24.96 13.31
CA CYS A 391 9.19 23.52 13.02
C CYS A 391 9.52 22.68 14.27
N ILE A 392 8.85 21.55 14.43
CA ILE A 392 9.02 20.65 15.58
C ILE A 392 9.98 19.50 15.25
N GLU A 393 10.87 19.15 16.20
CA GLU A 393 11.90 18.11 16.02
C GLU A 393 12.71 18.31 14.72
N LYS A 394 12.90 17.24 13.92
CA LYS A 394 13.63 17.24 12.63
C LYS A 394 12.78 17.74 11.46
N ALA A 395 11.62 18.36 11.71
CA ALA A 395 10.79 18.93 10.66
C ALA A 395 11.42 20.20 10.06
N PHE A 396 10.96 20.54 8.84
CA PHE A 396 11.33 21.76 8.14
C PHE A 396 10.20 22.12 7.17
N VAL A 397 10.01 23.41 6.94
CA VAL A 397 9.15 23.93 5.87
C VAL A 397 10.01 24.45 4.72
N ARG A 398 9.40 24.72 3.56
CA ARG A 398 10.04 25.50 2.50
C ARG A 398 9.41 26.88 2.40
N VAL A 399 10.23 27.93 2.44
CA VAL A 399 9.83 29.32 2.18
C VAL A 399 10.66 29.80 1.00
N ASP A 400 10.01 30.26 -0.07
CA ASP A 400 10.67 30.63 -1.33
C ASP A 400 11.64 29.54 -1.86
N GLY A 401 11.27 28.27 -1.66
CA GLY A 401 12.06 27.10 -2.07
C GLY A 401 13.22 26.72 -1.12
N ALA A 402 13.58 27.56 -0.16
CA ALA A 402 14.63 27.27 0.82
C ALA A 402 14.09 26.50 2.03
N ARG A 403 14.87 25.54 2.57
CA ARG A 403 14.49 24.79 3.78
C ARG A 403 14.71 25.65 5.02
N VAL A 404 13.66 25.82 5.80
CA VAL A 404 13.65 26.67 6.99
C VAL A 404 13.08 25.89 8.17
N ARG A 405 13.71 26.03 9.34
CA ARG A 405 13.21 25.45 10.61
C ARG A 405 12.49 26.47 11.47
N SER A 406 12.83 27.75 11.36
CA SER A 406 12.07 28.84 11.95
C SER A 406 12.27 30.12 11.16
N THR A 407 11.21 30.91 11.01
CA THR A 407 11.25 32.25 10.41
C THR A 407 10.04 33.06 10.87
N VAL A 408 10.02 34.34 10.51
CA VAL A 408 8.83 35.20 10.63
C VAL A 408 8.27 35.41 9.23
N LEU A 409 6.98 35.16 9.07
CA LEU A 409 6.24 35.36 7.84
C LEU A 409 5.38 36.61 7.94
N LYS A 410 5.31 37.38 6.87
CA LYS A 410 4.44 38.54 6.68
C LYS A 410 3.28 38.22 5.73
N PRO A 411 2.16 38.94 5.81
CA PRO A 411 1.09 38.83 4.84
C PRO A 411 1.60 38.88 3.39
N GLY A 412 1.04 38.03 2.53
CA GLY A 412 1.46 37.84 1.14
C GLY A 412 2.54 36.76 0.95
N GLN A 413 3.16 36.26 2.01
CA GLN A 413 4.12 35.17 1.93
C GLN A 413 3.45 33.80 2.09
N SER A 414 4.08 32.75 1.56
CA SER A 414 3.62 31.38 1.71
C SER A 414 4.76 30.47 2.14
N PHE A 415 4.39 29.29 2.64
CA PHE A 415 5.33 28.24 2.94
C PHE A 415 4.75 26.88 2.57
N ALA A 416 5.62 25.90 2.33
CA ALA A 416 5.23 24.56 1.94
C ALA A 416 5.66 23.49 2.95
N ILE A 417 4.79 22.51 3.17
CA ILE A 417 5.02 21.28 3.93
C ILE A 417 4.79 20.09 3.00
N GLY A 418 5.84 19.39 2.61
CA GLY A 418 5.71 18.31 1.62
C GLY A 418 5.16 18.84 0.29
N ARG A 419 3.95 18.41 -0.09
CA ARG A 419 3.20 18.88 -1.27
C ARG A 419 2.18 19.98 -0.97
N HIS A 420 1.99 20.33 0.30
CA HIS A 420 0.96 21.26 0.74
C HIS A 420 1.55 22.65 0.81
N SER A 421 0.81 23.65 0.34
CA SER A 421 1.18 25.06 0.43
C SER A 421 0.19 25.78 1.34
N VAL A 422 0.71 26.66 2.19
CA VAL A 422 -0.07 27.47 3.13
C VAL A 422 0.31 28.92 2.90
N ALA A 423 -0.66 29.75 2.56
CA ALA A 423 -0.47 31.18 2.38
C ALA A 423 -0.77 31.94 3.67
N LEU A 424 -0.01 33.00 3.93
CA LEU A 424 -0.31 33.98 4.95
C LEU A 424 -0.94 35.19 4.29
N VAL A 425 -2.11 35.60 4.74
CA VAL A 425 -2.77 36.83 4.26
C VAL A 425 -3.14 37.69 5.45
N ASP A 426 -3.21 39.00 5.22
CA ASP A 426 -3.80 39.90 6.20
C ASP A 426 -5.31 39.72 6.16
N VAL A 427 -6.00 39.95 7.27
CA VAL A 427 -7.46 39.99 7.29
C VAL A 427 -7.87 41.24 6.50
N PRO A 428 -8.43 41.13 5.27
CA PRO A 428 -9.12 42.27 4.70
C PRO A 428 -10.30 42.57 5.65
N ARG A 429 -10.93 43.74 5.59
CA ARG A 429 -12.26 43.91 6.19
C ARG A 429 -13.26 42.93 5.52
N TYR A 430 -13.20 41.64 5.86
CA TYR A 430 -13.96 40.54 5.27
C TYR A 430 -15.39 40.50 5.84
N VAL A 431 -15.76 41.51 6.63
CA VAL A 431 -17.07 41.71 7.26
C VAL A 431 -17.92 42.76 6.50
N SER A 432 -17.44 43.34 5.40
CA SER A 432 -18.21 44.35 4.65
C SER A 432 -18.32 44.05 3.15
N ALA A 433 -19.00 42.96 2.82
CA ALA A 433 -19.78 42.87 1.58
C ALA A 433 -21.09 42.15 1.94
N PRO A 434 -22.26 42.79 1.86
CA PRO A 434 -23.53 42.09 1.99
C PRO A 434 -23.65 41.10 0.82
N GLN A 435 -24.02 39.85 1.12
CA GLN A 435 -24.54 38.95 0.11
C GLN A 435 -25.81 39.61 -0.47
N ALA A 436 -25.77 39.91 -1.76
CA ALA A 436 -26.92 40.30 -2.57
C ALA A 436 -26.99 39.38 -3.79
#